data_AF-A0A2K3KU29-F1
#
_entry.id   AF-A0A2K3KU29-F1
#
_cell.length_a   1.000
_cell.length_b   1.000
_cell.length_c   1.000
_cell.angle_alpha   90.00
_cell.angle_beta   90.00
_cell.angle_gamma   90.00
#
_symmetry.space_group_name_H-M   'P 1'
#
loop_
_entity.id
_entity.type
_entity.pdbx_description
1 polymer ?
#
loop_
_entity_poly.entity_id
_entity_poly.type
_entity_poly.pdbx_seq_one_letter_code
_entity_poly.pdbx_strand_id
1 'polypeptide(L)'
;MLEINQESRKANSTALVLLNTRSIKGYKSVKEMVSKNNSGAAWGNQFAFLHVTIPELNDPKFDNPLEFIWEAHKEISRKKNSLVTPLTGMLLNMVKAIRGPE
;
A
#
# COMPACT_ATOMS: atom_id res chain seq x y z
N MET A 1 -1.66 6.36 -27.68
CA MET A 1 -0.26 6.38 -27.21
C MET A 1 -0.27 7.12 -25.89
N LEU A 2 0.23 6.55 -24.78
CA LEU A 2 0.35 7.30 -23.53
C LEU A 2 1.40 8.40 -23.75
N GLU A 3 1.06 9.64 -23.44
CA GLU A 3 1.97 10.77 -23.58
C GLU A 3 3.01 10.70 -22.44
N ILE A 4 4.29 10.60 -22.81
CA ILE A 4 5.38 10.50 -21.84
C ILE A 4 5.82 11.92 -21.50
N ASN A 5 5.49 12.38 -20.29
CA ASN A 5 6.02 13.63 -19.77
C ASN A 5 7.38 13.40 -19.09
N GLN A 6 8.47 13.77 -19.77
CA GLN A 6 9.83 13.63 -19.27
C GLN A 6 10.11 14.48 -18.01
N GLU A 7 9.42 15.61 -17.82
CA GLU A 7 9.59 16.45 -16.62
C GLU A 7 9.12 15.76 -15.34
N SER A 8 8.27 14.73 -15.46
CA SER A 8 7.83 13.93 -14.30
C SER A 8 8.98 13.26 -13.56
N ARG A 9 10.13 13.05 -14.21
CA ARG A 9 11.34 12.47 -13.61
C ARG A 9 11.90 13.29 -12.45
N LYS A 10 11.71 14.62 -12.47
CA LYS A 10 12.23 15.57 -11.47
C LYS A 10 11.15 16.06 -10.51
N ALA A 11 9.92 15.56 -10.64
CA ALA A 11 8.80 16.02 -9.85
C ALA A 11 8.85 15.40 -8.43
N ASN A 12 8.83 16.25 -7.41
CA ASN A 12 8.64 15.81 -6.03
C ASN A 12 7.26 15.15 -5.89
N SER A 13 7.25 13.83 -5.81
CA SER A 13 6.03 13.02 -5.85
C SER A 13 5.91 12.16 -4.61
N THR A 14 4.68 11.96 -4.12
CA THR A 14 4.39 11.07 -2.99
C THR A 14 3.38 10.01 -3.44
N ALA A 15 3.76 8.74 -3.32
CA ALA A 15 2.85 7.63 -3.53
C ALA A 15 1.90 7.53 -2.33
N LEU A 16 0.59 7.48 -2.61
CA LEU A 16 -0.42 7.18 -1.63
C LEU A 16 -0.78 5.69 -1.73
N VAL A 17 -0.35 4.90 -0.74
CA VAL A 17 -0.63 3.47 -0.68
C VAL A 17 -1.84 3.24 0.22
N LEU A 18 -2.91 2.69 -0.36
CA LEU A 18 -4.12 2.31 0.37
C LEU A 18 -3.97 0.88 0.92
N LEU A 19 -4.11 0.74 2.23
CA LEU A 19 -3.93 -0.52 2.92
C LEU A 19 -5.25 -0.94 3.54
N ASN A 20 -5.71 -2.14 3.23
CA ASN A 20 -6.80 -2.75 3.96
C ASN A 20 -6.28 -3.26 5.31
N THR A 21 -6.69 -2.60 6.39
CA THR A 21 -6.25 -2.89 7.76
C THR A 21 -7.23 -3.77 8.53
N ARG A 22 -8.26 -4.25 7.85
CA ARG A 22 -9.29 -5.11 8.43
C ARG A 22 -8.70 -6.49 8.74
N SER A 23 -8.72 -6.88 10.01
CA SER A 23 -8.24 -8.20 10.45
C SER A 23 -9.27 -9.28 10.16
N ILE A 24 -9.41 -9.66 8.89
CA ILE A 24 -10.36 -10.68 8.47
C ILE A 24 -9.73 -11.69 7.54
N LYS A 25 -9.99 -12.97 7.84
CA LYS A 25 -9.76 -14.08 6.95
C LYS A 25 -11.04 -14.35 6.13
N GLY A 26 -11.12 -13.79 4.93
CA GLY A 26 -12.23 -14.03 3.98
C GLY A 26 -13.40 -13.05 4.07
N TYR A 27 -14.58 -13.47 3.59
CA TYR A 27 -15.80 -12.68 3.66
C TYR A 27 -16.48 -12.86 5.04
N LYS A 28 -17.01 -11.77 5.61
CA LYS A 28 -17.84 -11.78 6.82
C LYS A 28 -19.17 -11.10 6.55
N SER A 29 -20.25 -11.67 7.06
CA SER A 29 -21.59 -11.08 6.95
C SER A 29 -21.75 -9.84 7.84
N VAL A 30 -22.68 -8.94 7.50
CA VAL A 30 -22.99 -7.76 8.34
C VAL A 30 -23.41 -8.18 9.74
N LYS A 31 -24.19 -9.26 9.86
CA LYS A 31 -24.63 -9.81 11.15
C LYS A 31 -23.44 -10.23 12.01
N GLU A 32 -22.42 -10.86 11.42
CA GLU A 32 -21.19 -11.16 12.12
C GLU A 32 -20.47 -9.87 12.54
N MET A 33 -20.27 -8.91 11.63
CA MET A 33 -19.54 -7.67 11.88
C MET A 33 -20.10 -6.80 13.02
N VAL A 34 -21.42 -6.85 13.22
CA VAL A 34 -22.13 -6.06 14.26
C VAL A 34 -22.23 -6.82 15.59
N SER A 35 -21.90 -8.11 15.62
CA SER A 35 -21.98 -8.91 16.85
C SER A 35 -20.99 -8.42 17.92
N LYS A 36 -21.45 -8.31 19.18
CA LYS A 36 -20.66 -7.84 20.33
C LYS A 36 -19.39 -8.66 20.60
N ASN A 37 -19.29 -9.87 20.04
CA ASN A 37 -18.16 -10.78 20.24
C ASN A 37 -17.06 -10.65 19.17
N ASN A 38 -17.20 -9.76 18.18
CA ASN A 38 -16.26 -9.65 17.07
C ASN A 38 -15.12 -8.67 17.36
N SER A 39 -14.11 -9.11 18.12
CA SER A 39 -12.95 -8.29 18.53
C SER A 39 -12.01 -7.86 17.40
N GLY A 40 -12.11 -8.45 16.19
CA GLY A 40 -11.19 -8.19 15.08
C GLY A 40 -11.83 -7.67 13.79
N ALA A 41 -13.17 -7.53 13.74
CA ALA A 41 -13.89 -7.33 12.48
C ALA A 41 -15.13 -6.43 12.63
N ALA A 42 -14.95 -5.31 13.33
CA ALA A 42 -16.00 -4.31 13.52
C ALA A 42 -16.60 -3.85 12.17
N TRP A 43 -17.86 -3.45 12.22
CA TRP A 43 -18.57 -2.93 11.05
C TRP A 43 -17.93 -1.62 10.54
N GLY A 44 -17.85 -1.46 9.22
CA GLY A 44 -17.23 -0.30 8.56
C GLY A 44 -16.02 -0.65 7.68
N ASN A 45 -15.54 0.36 6.95
CA ASN A 45 -14.31 0.26 6.16
C ASN A 45 -13.12 0.61 7.06
N GLN A 46 -12.19 -0.33 7.20
CA GLN A 46 -10.94 -0.11 7.91
C GLN A 46 -9.82 -0.11 6.89
N PHE A 47 -9.30 1.07 6.60
CA PHE A 47 -8.13 1.24 5.76
C PHE A 47 -7.18 2.25 6.41
N ALA A 48 -5.92 2.17 6.01
CA ALA A 48 -4.90 3.15 6.37
C ALA A 48 -4.24 3.67 5.10
N PHE A 49 -3.74 4.90 5.17
CA PHE A 49 -2.92 5.49 4.13
C PHE A 49 -1.46 5.47 4.56
N LEU A 50 -0.61 4.95 3.69
CA LEU A 50 0.83 5.10 3.80
C LEU A 50 1.32 6.06 2.73
N HIS A 51 1.89 7.18 3.17
CA HIS A 51 2.52 8.16 2.30
C HIS A 51 3.98 7.76 2.14
N VAL A 52 4.40 7.48 0.90
CA VAL A 52 5.78 7.10 0.58
C VAL A 52 6.33 8.11 -0.41
N THR A 53 7.38 8.82 -0.04
CA THR A 53 8.07 9.75 -0.94
C THR A 53 8.71 8.97 -2.09
N ILE A 54 8.44 9.39 -3.31
CA ILE A 54 9.06 8.83 -4.52
C ILE A 54 10.30 9.68 -4.83
N PRO A 55 11.50 9.08 -4.90
CA PRO A 55 12.70 9.82 -5.26
C PRO A 55 12.66 10.25 -6.73
N GLU A 56 13.40 11.31 -7.06
CA GLU A 56 13.63 11.72 -8.45
C GLU A 56 14.32 10.62 -9.26
N LEU A 57 13.93 10.48 -10.53
CA LEU A 57 14.44 9.45 -11.43
C LEU A 57 15.73 9.90 -12.14
N ASN A 58 16.84 9.78 -11.42
CA ASN A 58 18.18 10.13 -11.90
C ASN A 58 18.99 8.93 -12.45
N ASP A 59 18.43 7.72 -12.38
CA ASP A 59 19.11 6.51 -12.89
C ASP A 59 19.14 6.53 -14.43
N PRO A 60 20.33 6.52 -15.06
CA PRO A 60 20.46 6.53 -16.53
C PRO A 60 19.91 5.26 -17.18
N LYS A 61 19.63 4.20 -16.41
CA LYS A 61 18.97 2.99 -16.92
C LYS A 61 17.53 3.25 -17.35
N PHE A 62 16.87 4.25 -16.77
CA PHE A 62 15.45 4.52 -16.98
C PHE A 62 15.25 5.89 -17.63
N ASP A 63 15.38 5.92 -18.96
CA ASP A 63 15.11 7.13 -19.75
C ASP A 63 13.62 7.46 -19.85
N ASN A 64 12.77 6.44 -19.74
CA ASN A 64 11.33 6.57 -19.72
C ASN A 64 10.79 6.39 -18.29
N PRO A 65 10.17 7.42 -17.69
CA PRO A 65 9.59 7.29 -16.34
C PRO A 65 8.53 6.19 -16.24
N LEU A 66 7.82 5.88 -17.34
CA LEU A 66 6.85 4.78 -17.35
C LEU A 66 7.51 3.41 -17.21
N GLU A 67 8.72 3.22 -17.73
CA GLU A 67 9.46 1.95 -17.59
C GLU A 67 9.89 1.72 -16.13
N PHE A 68 10.29 2.79 -15.44
CA PHE A 68 10.57 2.72 -14.01
C PHE A 68 9.34 2.26 -13.21
N ILE A 69 8.17 2.87 -13.47
CA ILE A 69 6.92 2.49 -12.79
C ILE A 69 6.54 1.03 -13.12
N TRP A 70 6.73 0.61 -14.37
CA TRP A 70 6.44 -0.75 -14.80
C TRP A 70 7.32 -1.78 -14.08
N GLU A 71 8.63 -1.56 -14.01
CA GLU A 71 9.56 -2.45 -13.31
C GLU A 71 9.31 -2.43 -11.79
N ALA A 72 9.01 -1.27 -11.20
CA ALA A 72 8.61 -1.19 -9.80
C ALA A 72 7.35 -2.01 -9.52
N HIS A 73 6.32 -1.90 -10.37
CA HIS A 73 5.09 -2.69 -10.25
C HIS A 73 5.34 -4.20 -10.36
N LYS A 74 6.23 -4.61 -11.26
CA LYS A 74 6.64 -6.01 -11.45
C LYS A 74 7.39 -6.54 -10.21
N GLU A 75 8.31 -5.75 -9.66
CA GLU A 75 9.04 -6.06 -8.43
C GLU A 75 8.09 -6.18 -7.23
N ILE A 76 7.15 -5.24 -7.07
CA ILE A 76 6.10 -5.29 -6.04
C ILE A 76 5.28 -6.56 -6.21
N SER A 77 4.80 -6.84 -7.42
CA SER A 77 3.97 -8.01 -7.71
C SER A 77 4.70 -9.32 -7.41
N ARG A 78 5.99 -9.41 -7.76
CA ARG A 78 6.84 -10.57 -7.46
C ARG A 78 7.01 -10.77 -5.96
N LYS A 79 7.22 -9.69 -5.20
CA LYS A 79 7.45 -9.75 -3.75
C LYS A 79 6.16 -9.82 -2.92
N LYS A 80 5.00 -9.49 -3.50
CA LYS A 80 3.69 -9.50 -2.83
C LYS A 80 3.30 -10.88 -2.28
N ASN A 81 3.81 -11.97 -2.82
CA ASN A 81 3.51 -13.32 -2.30
C ASN A 81 4.65 -13.91 -1.43
N SER A 82 5.69 -13.13 -1.15
CA SER A 82 6.84 -13.52 -0.33
C SER A 82 6.61 -13.22 1.16
N LEU A 83 7.51 -13.72 2.03
CA LEU A 83 7.62 -13.42 3.47
C LEU A 83 7.73 -11.91 3.79
N VAL A 84 7.80 -11.05 2.78
CA VAL A 84 7.63 -9.60 2.90
C VAL A 84 6.22 -9.23 3.36
N THR A 85 5.18 -10.01 3.01
CA THR A 85 3.80 -9.74 3.47
C THR A 85 3.61 -9.77 4.99
N PRO A 86 4.10 -10.78 5.74
CA PRO A 86 4.01 -10.75 7.20
C PRO A 86 4.87 -9.63 7.79
N LEU A 87 6.02 -9.28 7.18
CA LEU A 87 6.86 -8.16 7.63
C LEU A 87 6.17 -6.81 7.46
N THR A 88 5.53 -6.58 6.31
CA THR A 88 4.70 -5.39 6.07
C THR A 88 3.53 -5.35 7.05
N GLY A 89 2.88 -6.49 7.31
CA GLY A 89 1.84 -6.60 8.34
C GLY A 89 2.34 -6.19 9.74
N MET A 90 3.56 -6.62 10.12
CA MET A 90 4.19 -6.24 11.38
C MET A 90 4.49 -4.73 11.45
N LEU A 91 5.06 -4.15 10.40
CA LEU A 91 5.32 -2.71 10.31
C LEU A 91 4.03 -1.89 10.40
N LEU A 92 2.95 -2.33 9.75
CA LEU A 92 1.65 -1.66 9.84
C LEU A 92 1.02 -1.75 11.23
N ASN A 93 1.16 -2.89 11.91
CA ASN A 93 0.75 -3.02 13.30
C ASN A 93 1.55 -2.08 14.22
N MET A 94 2.85 -1.91 13.95
CA MET A 94 3.70 -0.98 14.69
C MET A 94 3.28 0.48 14.46
N VAL A 95 2.99 0.86 13.20
CA VAL A 95 2.44 2.18 12.87
C VAL A 95 1.09 2.40 13.56
N LYS A 96 0.21 1.41 13.58
CA LYS A 96 -1.08 1.47 14.29
C LYS A 96 -0.89 1.62 15.81
N ALA A 97 0.10 0.96 16.39
CA ALA A 97 0.41 1.09 17.82
C ALA A 97 0.97 2.48 18.16
N ILE A 98 1.78 3.08 17.27
CA ILE A 98 2.36 4.41 17.47
C ILE A 98 1.34 5.52 17.25
N ARG A 99 0.51 5.41 16.20
CA ARG A 99 -0.41 6.47 15.77
C ARG A 99 -1.79 6.39 16.46
N GLY A 100 -2.11 5.25 17.07
CA GLY A 100 -3.43 4.96 17.62
C GLY A 100 -4.43 4.53 16.54
N PRO A 101 -5.61 4.02 16.93
CA PRO A 101 -6.73 3.91 16.01
C PRO A 101 -7.18 5.35 15.70
N GLU A 102 -6.89 5.82 14.50
CA GLU A 102 -7.65 6.96 13.95
C GLU A 102 -9.13 6.57 13.82
#